data_AF-A0A2C5YUY6-F1
#
_entry.id   AF-A0A2C5YUY6-F1
#
_cell.length_a   1.000
_cell.length_b   1.000
_cell.length_c   1.000
_cell.angle_alpha   90.00
_cell.angle_beta   90.00
_cell.angle_gamma   90.00
#
_symmetry.space_group_name_H-M   'P 1'
#
loop_
_entity.id
_entity.type
_entity.pdbx_description
1 polymer ?
#
loop_
_entity_poly.entity_id
_entity_poly.type
_entity_poly.pdbx_seq_one_letter_code
_entity_poly.pdbx_strand_id
1 'polypeptide(L)'
;MSAARAASRLTGQLRFLSQRRFASSATVDKFADNKFIRERLHIKKHAEQTVEMWKKLSIAVLPALLLAGGNAYYLWNQHWEHWEHLPPLEERTEYPYQNIRTKNFSWGDGDKTLFWNSEVNYHNKNKQT
;
A
#
# COMPACT_ATOMS: atom_id res chain seq x y z
N MET A 1 -43.61 81.23 36.34
CA MET A 1 -44.50 80.04 36.33
C MET A 1 -44.51 79.44 34.94
N SER A 2 -43.92 78.25 34.75
CA SER A 2 -44.57 77.13 34.06
C SER A 2 -43.60 75.95 34.07
N ALA A 3 -43.96 74.91 34.81
CA ALA A 3 -43.31 73.62 34.85
C ALA A 3 -43.95 72.71 33.78
N ALA A 4 -43.16 71.90 33.08
CA ALA A 4 -43.61 70.55 32.67
C ALA A 4 -42.50 69.75 31.95
N ARG A 5 -42.29 68.56 32.51
CA ARG A 5 -42.07 67.27 31.84
C ARG A 5 -40.66 66.96 31.33
N ALA A 6 -39.89 66.39 32.27
CA ALA A 6 -39.03 65.25 32.00
C ALA A 6 -39.86 64.09 31.41
N ALA A 7 -39.50 63.63 30.20
CA ALA A 7 -39.99 62.37 29.64
C ALA A 7 -38.97 61.78 28.65
N SER A 8 -38.38 60.67 29.08
CA SER A 8 -37.97 59.49 28.31
C SER A 8 -37.18 59.69 27.00
N ARG A 9 -35.89 59.33 27.04
CA ARG A 9 -35.21 58.61 25.94
C ARG A 9 -34.29 57.53 26.50
N LEU A 10 -34.87 56.62 27.27
CA LEU A 10 -34.24 55.36 27.66
C LEU A 10 -34.43 54.34 26.53
N THR A 11 -33.91 54.62 25.33
CA THR A 11 -34.06 53.73 24.15
C THR A 11 -32.81 53.73 23.24
N GLY A 12 -31.62 53.80 23.84
CA GLY A 12 -30.34 53.77 23.12
C GLY A 12 -29.59 52.42 23.13
N GLN A 13 -30.06 51.40 23.85
CA GLN A 13 -29.27 50.19 24.14
C GLN A 13 -29.93 48.86 23.71
N LEU A 14 -30.58 48.81 22.55
CA LEU A 14 -31.08 47.53 21.99
C LEU A 14 -30.71 47.30 20.52
N ARG A 15 -29.58 47.84 20.04
CA ARG A 15 -29.04 47.53 18.70
C ARG A 15 -27.90 46.51 18.69
N PHE A 16 -27.72 45.74 19.76
CA PHE A 16 -26.73 44.66 19.83
C PHE A 16 -27.34 43.25 19.86
N LEU A 17 -28.59 43.09 19.43
CA LEU A 17 -29.15 41.76 19.22
C LEU A 17 -28.72 41.22 17.86
N SER A 18 -27.59 40.53 17.88
CA SER A 18 -27.36 39.32 17.09
C SER A 18 -27.53 39.49 15.58
N GLN A 19 -26.59 40.22 14.95
CA GLN A 19 -26.31 39.98 13.54
C GLN A 19 -25.69 38.58 13.43
N ARG A 20 -26.52 37.53 13.43
CA ARG A 20 -26.12 36.17 13.05
C ARG A 20 -25.69 36.24 11.58
N ARG A 21 -24.42 36.57 11.35
CA ARG A 21 -23.82 36.48 10.02
C ARG A 21 -23.83 35.01 9.65
N PHE A 22 -24.76 34.62 8.79
CA PHE A 22 -24.71 33.32 8.14
C PHE A 22 -23.34 33.21 7.44
N ALA A 23 -22.66 32.08 7.67
CA ALA A 23 -21.33 31.82 7.12
C ALA A 23 -21.30 31.91 5.59
N SER A 24 -22.46 31.84 4.93
CA SER A 24 -22.64 32.03 3.48
C SER A 24 -22.43 33.47 2.98
N SER A 25 -22.35 34.48 3.86
CA SER A 25 -22.07 35.88 3.48
C SER A 25 -20.58 36.26 3.56
N ALA A 26 -19.70 35.32 3.93
CA ALA A 26 -18.28 35.56 3.78
C ALA A 26 -17.97 35.74 2.28
N THR A 27 -17.35 36.87 1.93
CA THR A 27 -16.88 37.12 0.57
C THR A 27 -15.98 35.97 0.13
N VAL A 28 -16.02 35.60 -1.14
CA VAL A 28 -15.23 34.49 -1.74
C VAL A 28 -13.76 34.55 -1.30
N ASP A 29 -13.21 35.75 -1.11
CA ASP A 29 -11.85 36.00 -0.62
C ASP A 29 -11.56 35.49 0.81
N LYS A 30 -12.54 35.48 1.72
CA LYS A 30 -12.36 34.96 3.09
C LYS A 30 -12.43 33.43 3.17
N PHE A 31 -13.03 32.78 2.18
CA PHE A 31 -12.95 31.33 2.04
C PHE A 31 -11.60 30.89 1.46
N ALA A 32 -10.99 31.70 0.59
CA ALA A 32 -9.62 31.49 0.10
C ALA A 32 -8.55 31.58 1.22
N ASP A 33 -8.85 32.32 2.30
CA ASP A 33 -8.01 32.48 3.49
C ASP A 33 -8.25 31.44 4.61
N ASN A 34 -9.00 30.37 4.32
CA ASN A 34 -9.22 29.29 5.28
C ASN A 34 -7.95 28.42 5.41
N LYS A 35 -7.38 28.33 6.61
CA LYS A 35 -6.18 27.51 6.93
C LYS A 35 -6.29 26.08 6.37
N PHE A 36 -7.48 25.47 6.45
CA PHE A 36 -7.73 24.12 5.93
C PHE A 36 -7.54 24.03 4.41
N ILE A 37 -8.02 25.02 3.65
CA ILE A 37 -7.90 25.04 2.18
C ILE A 37 -6.43 25.26 1.79
N ARG A 38 -5.71 26.13 2.51
CA ARG A 38 -4.27 26.37 2.30
C ARG A 38 -3.44 25.10 2.54
N GLU A 39 -3.70 24.38 3.62
CA GLU A 39 -3.03 23.11 3.92
C GLU A 39 -3.28 22.06 2.84
N ARG A 40 -4.53 21.93 2.36
CA ARG A 40 -4.88 21.00 1.28
C ARG A 40 -4.18 21.33 -0.04
N LEU A 41 -4.13 22.61 -0.40
CA LEU A 41 -3.40 23.06 -1.59
C LEU A 41 -1.89 22.82 -1.46
N HIS A 42 -1.32 23.06 -0.28
CA HIS A 42 0.08 22.77 0.01
C HIS A 42 0.39 21.27 -0.12
N ILE A 43 -0.44 20.41 0.47
CA ILE A 43 -0.32 18.95 0.36
C ILE A 43 -0.43 18.51 -1.11
N LYS A 44 -1.40 19.06 -1.85
CA LYS A 44 -1.59 18.73 -3.27
C LYS A 44 -0.33 19.08 -4.08
N LYS A 45 0.22 20.29 -3.90
CA LYS A 45 1.44 20.73 -4.58
C LYS A 45 2.66 19.87 -4.21
N HIS A 46 2.81 19.53 -2.93
CA HIS A 46 3.88 18.64 -2.48
C HIS A 46 3.75 17.22 -3.07
N ALA A 47 2.52 16.71 -3.14
CA ALA A 47 2.23 15.41 -3.75
C ALA A 47 2.54 15.40 -5.25
N GLU A 48 2.19 16.45 -5.99
CA GLU A 48 2.52 16.60 -7.42
C GLU A 48 4.03 16.46 -7.66
N GLN A 49 4.85 17.18 -6.90
CA GLN A 49 6.31 17.11 -7.01
C GLN A 49 6.86 15.74 -6.61
N THR A 50 6.33 15.17 -5.53
CA THR A 50 6.78 13.86 -5.01
C THR A 50 6.46 12.74 -6.01
N VAL A 51 5.27 12.73 -6.59
CA VAL A 51 4.86 11.73 -7.59
C VAL A 51 5.73 11.84 -8.84
N GLU A 52 6.02 13.06 -9.32
CA GLU A 52 6.90 13.25 -10.47
C GLU A 52 8.33 12.73 -10.18
N MET A 53 8.87 13.01 -9.00
CA MET A 53 10.17 12.51 -8.57
C MET A 53 10.21 10.97 -8.54
N TRP A 54 9.25 10.33 -7.88
CA TRP A 54 9.19 8.86 -7.80
C TRP A 54 8.98 8.21 -9.16
N LYS A 55 8.18 8.80 -10.05
CA LYS A 55 8.03 8.31 -11.42
C LYS A 55 9.37 8.31 -12.17
N LYS A 56 10.15 9.38 -12.05
CA LYS A 56 11.48 9.48 -12.69
C LYS A 56 12.44 8.44 -12.11
N LEU A 57 12.46 8.28 -10.79
CA LEU A 57 13.33 7.31 -10.11
C LEU A 57 12.97 5.86 -10.50
N SER A 58 11.69 5.50 -10.51
CA SER A 58 11.24 4.15 -10.91
C SER A 58 11.70 3.78 -12.33
N ILE A 59 11.73 4.76 -13.24
CA ILE A 59 12.24 4.56 -14.61
C ILE A 59 13.78 4.54 -14.61
N ALA A 60 14.43 5.40 -13.84
CA ALA A 60 15.89 5.49 -13.77
C ALA A 60 16.56 4.22 -13.22
N VAL A 61 15.84 3.41 -12.42
CA VAL A 61 16.35 2.14 -11.85
C VAL A 61 16.29 0.98 -12.86
N LEU A 62 15.61 1.13 -14.01
CA LEU A 62 15.47 0.06 -15.01
C LEU A 62 16.79 -0.58 -15.46
N PRO A 63 17.91 0.16 -15.69
CA PRO A 63 19.18 -0.48 -16.07
C PRO A 63 19.70 -1.47 -15.02
N ALA A 64 19.55 -1.16 -13.72
CA ALA A 64 19.94 -2.08 -12.66
C ALA A 64 19.07 -3.34 -12.66
N LEU A 65 17.76 -3.20 -12.90
CA LEU A 65 16.85 -4.33 -13.04
C LEU A 65 17.18 -5.19 -14.26
N LEU A 66 17.58 -4.59 -15.38
CA LEU A 66 17.99 -5.33 -16.58
C LEU A 66 19.27 -6.13 -16.32
N LEU A 67 20.25 -5.55 -15.64
CA LEU A 67 21.49 -6.26 -15.27
C LEU A 67 21.21 -7.41 -14.30
N ALA A 68 20.42 -7.17 -13.26
CA ALA A 68 20.02 -8.21 -12.31
C ALA A 68 19.20 -9.32 -12.99
N GLY A 69 18.27 -8.96 -13.88
CA GLY A 69 17.48 -9.89 -14.66
C GLY A 69 18.33 -10.74 -15.61
N GLY A 70 19.32 -10.14 -16.27
CA GLY A 70 20.29 -10.86 -17.09
C GLY A 70 21.13 -11.86 -16.29
N ASN A 71 21.59 -11.46 -15.09
CA ASN A 71 22.32 -12.36 -14.19
C ASN A 71 21.42 -13.51 -13.69
N ALA A 72 20.18 -13.22 -13.30
CA ALA A 72 19.23 -14.24 -12.88
C ALA A 72 18.91 -15.23 -14.02
N TYR A 73 18.77 -14.74 -15.26
CA TYR A 73 18.58 -15.59 -16.44
C TYR A 73 19.78 -16.52 -16.69
N TYR A 74 20.99 -16.01 -16.56
CA TYR A 74 22.20 -16.83 -16.65
C TYR A 74 22.23 -17.93 -15.58
N LEU A 75 22.01 -17.57 -14.31
CA LEU A 75 21.98 -18.52 -13.20
C LEU A 75 20.85 -19.55 -13.35
N TRP A 76 19.70 -19.14 -13.89
CA TRP A 76 18.58 -20.04 -14.17
C TRP A 76 18.97 -21.14 -15.17
N ASN A 77 19.62 -20.76 -16.28
CA ASN A 77 20.07 -21.75 -17.27
C ASN A 77 21.11 -22.70 -16.67
N GLN A 78 22.07 -22.19 -15.89
CA GLN A 78 23.07 -23.02 -15.20
C GLN A 78 22.43 -23.99 -14.19
N HIS A 79 21.39 -23.55 -13.49
CA HIS A 79 20.66 -24.40 -12.55
C HIS A 79 20.03 -25.61 -13.26
N TRP A 80 19.39 -25.38 -14.41
CA TRP A 80 18.78 -26.46 -15.18
C TRP A 80 19.80 -27.36 -15.85
N GLU A 81 20.90 -26.80 -16.36
CA GLU A 81 22.02 -27.62 -16.86
C GLU A 81 22.56 -28.53 -15.75
N HIS A 82 22.78 -28.01 -14.53
CA HIS A 82 23.17 -28.85 -13.39
C HIS A 82 22.11 -29.89 -13.03
N TRP A 83 20.83 -29.52 -13.10
CA TRP A 83 19.72 -30.41 -12.82
C TRP A 83 19.66 -31.60 -13.78
N GLU A 84 19.92 -31.38 -15.07
CA GLU A 84 19.95 -32.43 -16.10
C GLU A 84 21.06 -33.47 -15.90
N HIS A 85 22.16 -33.09 -15.23
CA HIS A 85 23.26 -34.01 -14.92
C HIS A 85 23.01 -34.85 -13.66
N LEU A 86 21.94 -34.58 -12.90
CA LEU A 86 21.63 -35.33 -11.69
C LEU A 86 20.89 -36.63 -12.05
N PRO A 87 21.07 -37.70 -11.26
CA PRO A 87 20.34 -38.94 -11.50
C PRO A 87 18.81 -38.71 -11.40
N PRO A 88 18.02 -39.54 -12.09
CA PRO A 88 16.56 -39.48 -12.02
C PRO A 88 16.05 -39.43 -10.57
N LEU A 89 14.97 -38.68 -10.34
CA LEU A 89 14.41 -38.47 -9.00
C LEU A 89 14.11 -39.76 -8.24
N GLU A 90 13.70 -40.81 -8.94
CA GLU A 90 13.37 -42.12 -8.35
C GLU A 90 14.60 -42.83 -7.78
N GLU A 91 15.78 -42.61 -8.39
CA GLU A 91 17.05 -43.22 -8.00
C GLU A 91 17.72 -42.43 -6.86
N ARG A 92 17.38 -41.15 -6.69
CA ARG A 92 17.94 -40.30 -5.65
C ARG A 92 17.58 -40.82 -4.26
N THR A 93 18.55 -40.79 -3.35
CA THR A 93 18.38 -41.21 -1.96
C THR A 93 17.42 -40.27 -1.24
N GLU A 94 16.32 -40.81 -0.74
CA GLU A 94 15.36 -40.11 0.13
C GLU A 94 15.68 -40.49 1.57
N TYR A 95 15.92 -39.49 2.44
CA TYR A 95 16.24 -39.73 3.84
C TYR A 95 14.97 -39.74 4.72
N PRO A 96 14.96 -40.42 5.89
CA PRO A 96 13.78 -40.50 6.76
C PRO A 96 13.19 -39.16 7.21
N TYR A 97 14.03 -38.13 7.28
CA TYR A 97 13.63 -36.79 7.70
C TYR A 97 13.07 -35.94 6.55
N GLN A 98 13.18 -36.41 5.30
CA GLN A 98 12.60 -35.77 4.14
C GLN A 98 11.16 -36.27 3.94
N ASN A 99 10.33 -35.44 3.31
CA ASN A 99 8.93 -35.76 2.97
C ASN A 99 8.08 -36.40 4.09
N ILE A 100 8.35 -36.06 5.35
CA ILE A 100 7.55 -36.57 6.49
C ILE A 100 6.08 -36.16 6.32
N ARG A 101 5.17 -37.11 6.51
CA ARG A 101 3.72 -36.89 6.57
C ARG A 101 3.14 -37.56 7.82
N THR A 102 2.89 -36.77 8.87
CA THR A 102 2.21 -37.26 10.08
C THR A 102 0.69 -37.28 9.91
N LYS A 103 0.16 -36.37 9.10
CA LYS A 103 -1.22 -36.30 8.65
C LYS A 103 -1.23 -35.89 7.18
N ASN A 104 -2.11 -36.50 6.40
CA ASN A 104 -2.29 -36.13 5.00
C ASN A 104 -2.78 -34.69 4.88
N PHE A 105 -2.39 -34.02 3.80
CA PHE A 105 -2.95 -32.73 3.43
C PHE A 105 -4.45 -32.87 3.17
N SER A 106 -5.20 -31.78 3.40
CA SER A 106 -6.68 -31.80 3.29
C SER A 106 -7.18 -31.60 1.85
N TRP A 107 -6.31 -31.71 0.85
CA TRP A 107 -6.62 -31.51 -0.56
C TRP A 107 -5.90 -32.54 -1.44
N GLY A 108 -6.36 -32.66 -2.68
CA GLY A 108 -5.74 -33.52 -3.69
C GLY A 108 -5.66 -34.98 -3.25
N ASP A 109 -4.48 -35.57 -3.44
CA ASP A 109 -4.14 -36.94 -3.00
C ASP A 109 -3.67 -37.02 -1.54
N GLY A 110 -3.64 -35.88 -0.84
CA GLY A 110 -3.19 -35.77 0.54
C GLY A 110 -1.67 -35.81 0.73
N ASP A 111 -0.89 -35.85 -0.34
CA ASP A 111 0.57 -36.08 -0.27
C ASP A 111 1.40 -34.89 -0.77
N LYS A 112 0.87 -34.21 -1.80
CA LYS A 112 1.52 -33.09 -2.48
C LYS A 112 1.20 -31.76 -1.83
N THR A 113 2.24 -30.93 -1.67
CA THR A 113 2.10 -29.56 -1.18
C THR A 113 1.44 -28.67 -2.23
N LEU A 114 1.03 -27.46 -1.84
CA LEU A 114 0.43 -26.49 -2.77
C LEU A 114 1.36 -26.09 -3.93
N PHE A 115 2.67 -26.12 -3.70
CA PHE A 115 3.70 -25.76 -4.68
C PHE A 115 4.53 -26.99 -5.10
N TRP A 116 3.90 -28.17 -5.11
CA TRP A 116 4.56 -29.39 -5.56
C TRP A 116 4.81 -29.38 -7.07
N ASN A 117 6.06 -29.59 -7.48
CA ASN A 117 6.42 -29.80 -8.88
C ASN A 117 6.99 -31.21 -9.06
N SER A 118 6.30 -32.06 -9.82
CA SER A 118 6.72 -33.44 -10.08
C SER A 118 8.06 -33.58 -10.83
N GLU A 119 8.55 -32.52 -11.46
CA GLU A 119 9.86 -32.50 -12.14
C GLU A 119 11.04 -32.37 -11.16
N VAL A 120 10.80 -31.84 -9.96
CA VAL A 120 11.83 -31.61 -8.93
C VAL A 120 11.50 -32.23 -7.58
N ASN A 121 10.26 -32.65 -7.38
CA ASN A 121 9.79 -33.26 -6.15
C ASN A 121 9.27 -34.67 -6.44
N TYR A 122 9.76 -35.60 -5.64
CA TYR A 122 9.37 -37.00 -5.66
C TYR A 122 9.25 -37.47 -4.21
N HIS A 123 8.25 -38.30 -3.94
CA HIS A 123 8.05 -38.93 -2.65
C HIS A 123 7.69 -40.39 -2.86
N ASN A 124 8.52 -41.29 -2.33
CA ASN A 124 8.23 -42.72 -2.35
C ASN A 124 7.87 -43.18 -0.94
N LYS A 125 6.57 -43.40 -0.72
CA LYS A 125 6.00 -43.86 0.56
C LYS A 125 6.57 -45.19 1.05
N ASN A 126 7.10 -46.01 0.14
CA ASN A 126 7.64 -47.33 0.42
C ASN A 126 9.17 -47.33 0.54
N LYS A 127 9.85 -46.20 0.31
CA LYS A 127 11.30 -46.06 0.42
C LYS A 127 11.66 -45.84 1.90
N GLN A 128 11.51 -46.90 2.69
CA GLN A 128 12.12 -46.96 4.01
C GLN A 128 13.63 -47.19 3.78
N THR A 129 14.47 -46.23 4.20
CA THR A 129 15.90 -46.47 4.35
C THR A 129 16.17 -47.48 5.44
#